data_AF-A0A8T3ZUJ4-F1
#
_entry.id   AF-A0A8T3ZUJ4-F1
#
_cell.length_a   1.000
_cell.length_b   1.000
_cell.length_c   1.000
_cell.angle_alpha   90.00
_cell.angle_beta   90.00
_cell.angle_gamma   90.00
#
_symmetry.space_group_name_H-M   'P 1'
#
loop_
_entity.id
_entity.type
_entity.pdbx_description
1 polymer ?
#
loop_
_entity_poly.entity_id
_entity_poly.type
_entity_poly.pdbx_seq_one_letter_code
_entity_poly.pdbx_strand_id
1 'polypeptide(L)'
;MKQIKLVMLVFLLLIFNVQTPVHSSSFIARVVDVWYPRQIACGQNFSVTVACEFEKMSYTDVAVLEDDWVVQSLTNINQHMQGNRTFVFNLTAPLNGKVWNLTATARAWDEPRWQPRGWYSDSERGAVKFSIQLIGAKNVTAENRVKKLERISSAASIVYWNHWVNKKSDVCVIWLGGGFYHQGINVNEFQKDSYNTRLFVQELSKSFGVLTSLQQLYNPTYVLRFTRDAMKESGYKYVVLMGYSMGGEAVELEVVYGDSESWKSDIAVFVTTNFNIPSYASKLRANLFLLYGSEMDEQFILSGKQFLGNATNVRYKDLKLIGGTAHEPWTLARTGEYDGRAVEAVIKFVEMVRSNATTTTKTVTPTTSVPTLSQHHQLWL
;
A
#
# COMPACT_ATOMS: atom_id res chain seq x y z
N MET A 1 -14.76 73.59 -1.63
CA MET A 1 -14.56 72.59 -2.70
C MET A 1 -13.13 72.03 -2.82
N LYS A 2 -12.05 72.73 -2.43
CA LYS A 2 -10.67 72.20 -2.55
C LYS A 2 -10.31 71.10 -1.52
N GLN A 3 -10.87 71.13 -0.31
CA GLN A 3 -10.58 70.12 0.73
C GLN A 3 -11.20 68.74 0.45
N ILE A 4 -12.37 68.67 -0.18
CA ILE A 4 -13.03 67.38 -0.49
C ILE A 4 -12.23 66.57 -1.53
N LYS A 5 -11.57 67.25 -2.49
CA LYS A 5 -10.73 66.59 -3.49
C LYS A 5 -9.45 65.97 -2.91
N LEU A 6 -8.90 66.57 -1.86
CA LEU A 6 -7.69 66.05 -1.19
C LEU A 6 -8.02 64.80 -0.36
N VAL A 7 -9.15 64.80 0.35
CA VAL A 7 -9.60 63.63 1.14
C VAL A 7 -9.94 62.46 0.22
N MET A 8 -10.61 62.69 -0.91
CA MET A 8 -10.87 61.62 -1.90
C MET A 8 -9.60 61.04 -2.51
N LEU A 9 -8.57 61.86 -2.77
CA LEU A 9 -7.30 61.39 -3.33
C LEU A 9 -6.52 60.52 -2.34
N VAL A 10 -6.51 60.90 -1.06
CA VAL A 10 -5.90 60.11 0.02
C VAL A 10 -6.66 58.80 0.25
N PHE A 11 -7.99 58.81 0.18
CA PHE A 11 -8.81 57.60 0.27
C PHE A 11 -8.59 56.66 -0.93
N LEU A 12 -8.46 57.19 -2.15
CA LEU A 12 -8.12 56.38 -3.32
C LEU A 12 -6.72 55.75 -3.19
N LEU A 13 -5.72 56.52 -2.74
CA LEU A 13 -4.35 56.02 -2.53
C LEU A 13 -4.25 54.97 -1.42
N LEU A 14 -5.14 55.00 -0.42
CA LEU A 14 -5.26 53.96 0.60
C LEU A 14 -5.92 52.67 0.08
N ILE A 15 -6.87 52.77 -0.86
CA ILE A 15 -7.48 51.60 -1.51
C ILE A 15 -6.51 50.92 -2.49
N PHE A 16 -5.65 51.69 -3.17
CA PHE A 16 -4.58 51.14 -4.03
C PHE A 16 -3.35 50.63 -3.27
N ASN A 17 -3.21 50.91 -1.97
CA ASN A 17 -2.22 50.32 -1.08
C ASN A 17 -2.74 49.15 -0.26
N VAL A 18 -3.92 48.60 -0.60
CA VAL A 18 -4.28 47.25 -0.17
C VAL A 18 -3.29 46.33 -0.87
N GLN A 19 -2.16 46.09 -0.21
CA GLN A 19 -1.26 45.00 -0.52
C GLN A 19 -2.16 43.79 -0.71
N THR A 20 -2.24 43.29 -1.94
CA THR A 20 -2.81 41.97 -2.18
C THR A 20 -2.16 41.07 -1.14
N PRO A 21 -2.92 40.39 -0.26
CA PRO A 21 -2.30 39.49 0.69
C PRO A 21 -1.39 38.62 -0.14
N VAL A 22 -0.07 38.72 0.11
CA VAL A 22 0.88 37.77 -0.45
C VAL A 22 0.39 36.45 0.12
N HIS A 23 -0.38 35.72 -0.68
CA HIS A 23 -0.62 34.32 -0.43
C HIS A 23 0.77 33.72 -0.52
N SER A 24 1.46 33.63 0.62
CA SER A 24 2.52 32.65 0.76
C SER A 24 1.82 31.34 0.47
N SER A 25 2.02 30.81 -0.74
CA SER A 25 1.56 29.47 -1.08
C SER A 25 2.24 28.54 -0.07
N SER A 26 1.52 28.15 0.98
CA SER A 26 2.03 27.17 1.94
C SER A 26 2.22 25.87 1.17
N PHE A 27 3.46 25.46 0.99
CA PHE A 27 3.80 24.23 0.28
C PHE A 27 4.30 23.22 1.30
N ILE A 28 3.92 21.96 1.20
CA ILE A 28 4.34 20.95 2.19
C ILE A 28 5.69 20.35 1.77
N ALA A 29 5.79 19.95 0.51
CA ALA A 29 6.98 19.39 -0.11
C ALA A 29 6.95 19.67 -1.61
N ARG A 30 8.11 20.02 -2.19
CA ARG A 30 8.24 20.25 -3.63
C ARG A 30 9.56 19.77 -4.18
N VAL A 31 9.57 19.42 -5.46
CA VAL A 31 10.78 19.17 -6.24
C VAL A 31 11.25 20.51 -6.81
N VAL A 32 12.52 20.84 -6.55
CA VAL A 32 13.17 22.08 -6.96
C VAL A 32 13.93 21.88 -8.27
N ASP A 33 14.64 20.76 -8.42
CA ASP A 33 15.40 20.44 -9.62
C ASP A 33 15.62 18.93 -9.76
N VAL A 34 15.90 18.47 -10.97
CA VAL A 34 16.18 17.06 -11.29
C VAL A 34 17.37 16.99 -12.25
N TRP A 35 18.47 16.36 -11.82
CA TRP A 35 19.64 16.11 -12.65
C TRP A 35 19.68 14.65 -13.11
N TYR A 36 19.76 14.44 -14.42
CA TYR A 36 19.71 13.12 -15.05
C TYR A 36 20.45 13.12 -16.39
N PRO A 37 20.95 11.96 -16.86
CA PRO A 37 21.52 11.84 -18.19
C PRO A 37 20.41 11.92 -19.26
N ARG A 38 20.64 12.70 -20.32
CA ARG A 38 19.66 12.82 -21.43
C ARG A 38 19.60 11.57 -22.32
N GLN A 39 20.66 10.78 -22.34
CA GLN A 39 20.81 9.58 -23.16
C GLN A 39 21.50 8.48 -22.35
N ILE A 40 20.97 7.26 -22.40
CA ILE A 40 21.54 6.07 -21.77
C ILE A 40 21.33 4.84 -22.65
N ALA A 41 22.24 3.86 -22.57
CA ALA A 41 22.02 2.58 -23.23
C ALA A 41 20.97 1.74 -22.48
N CYS A 42 20.17 0.96 -23.21
CA CYS A 42 19.24 0.01 -22.61
C CYS A 42 19.97 -0.98 -21.67
N GLY A 43 19.43 -1.22 -20.48
CA GLY A 43 20.05 -2.05 -19.43
C GLY A 43 21.20 -1.39 -18.68
N GLN A 44 21.59 -0.15 -19.02
CA GLN A 44 22.68 0.55 -18.32
C GLN A 44 22.20 1.08 -16.96
N ASN A 45 23.07 0.98 -15.96
CA ASN A 45 22.87 1.64 -14.67
C ASN A 45 23.26 3.12 -14.74
N PHE A 46 22.47 3.98 -14.11
CA PHE A 46 22.71 5.42 -14.04
C PHE A 46 22.08 6.00 -12.78
N SER A 47 22.37 7.27 -12.49
CA SER A 47 21.80 7.95 -11.34
C SER A 47 20.91 9.13 -11.75
N VAL A 48 19.86 9.36 -10.97
CA VAL A 48 19.02 10.57 -11.02
C VAL A 48 19.12 11.25 -9.68
N THR A 49 19.47 12.53 -9.68
CA THR A 49 19.54 13.34 -8.48
C THR A 49 18.34 14.26 -8.43
N VAL A 50 17.57 14.22 -7.35
CA VAL A 50 16.37 15.03 -7.14
C VAL A 50 16.62 16.00 -5.99
N ALA A 51 16.57 17.29 -6.25
CA ALA A 51 16.56 18.32 -5.22
C ALA A 51 15.11 18.61 -4.80
N CYS A 52 14.85 18.61 -3.50
CA CYS A 52 13.55 18.87 -2.90
C CYS A 52 13.67 19.95 -1.84
N GLU A 53 12.53 20.58 -1.51
CA GLU A 53 12.38 21.50 -0.40
C GLU A 53 11.15 21.11 0.43
N PHE A 54 11.33 21.09 1.75
CA PHE A 54 10.29 20.78 2.73
C PHE A 54 10.08 21.99 3.64
N GLU A 55 8.85 22.51 3.71
CA GLU A 55 8.56 23.75 4.45
C GLU A 55 8.76 23.56 5.96
N LYS A 56 8.37 22.41 6.49
CA LYS A 56 8.42 22.10 7.92
C LYS A 56 9.05 20.75 8.19
N MET A 57 9.49 20.58 9.44
CA MET A 57 10.04 19.33 9.93
C MET A 57 8.98 18.22 9.87
N SER A 58 9.12 17.29 8.93
CA SER A 58 8.19 16.16 8.77
C SER A 58 8.88 14.91 8.20
N TYR A 59 8.19 13.76 8.26
CA TYR A 59 8.56 12.59 7.49
C TYR A 59 8.50 12.91 6.01
N THR A 60 9.44 12.37 5.24
CA THR A 60 9.58 12.69 3.82
C THR A 60 9.47 11.43 2.97
N ASP A 61 8.94 11.59 1.77
CA ASP A 61 8.74 10.48 0.85
C ASP A 61 8.98 10.97 -0.58
N VAL A 62 10.07 10.50 -1.17
CA VAL A 62 10.59 10.98 -2.46
C VAL A 62 10.75 9.79 -3.39
N ALA A 63 10.35 9.95 -4.65
CA ALA A 63 10.42 8.86 -5.62
C ALA A 63 10.71 9.34 -7.05
N VAL A 64 11.15 8.37 -7.86
CA VAL A 64 11.12 8.42 -9.32
C VAL A 64 10.06 7.43 -9.79
N LEU A 65 9.12 7.91 -10.59
CA LEU A 65 7.97 7.17 -11.10
C LEU A 65 8.03 7.04 -12.62
N GLU A 66 7.51 5.94 -13.15
CA GLU A 66 7.10 5.78 -14.55
C GLU A 66 5.57 5.72 -14.56
N ASP A 67 4.92 6.77 -15.03
CA ASP A 67 3.49 7.04 -14.78
C ASP A 67 3.17 6.95 -13.27
N ASP A 68 2.33 5.99 -12.86
CA ASP A 68 2.00 5.70 -11.45
C ASP A 68 2.82 4.54 -10.84
N TRP A 69 3.74 3.97 -11.60
CA TRP A 69 4.62 2.89 -11.16
C TRP A 69 5.84 3.47 -10.45
N VAL A 70 6.19 2.93 -9.27
CA VAL A 70 7.36 3.42 -8.53
C VAL A 70 8.57 2.70 -9.09
N VAL A 71 9.54 3.44 -9.62
CA VAL A 71 10.78 2.86 -10.14
C VAL A 71 11.80 2.75 -9.01
N GLN A 72 11.91 3.80 -8.19
CA GLN A 72 12.70 3.81 -6.97
C GLN A 72 12.15 4.88 -6.02
N SER A 73 12.29 4.65 -4.72
CA SER A 73 11.88 5.60 -3.70
C SER A 73 12.77 5.59 -2.46
N LEU A 74 12.64 6.66 -1.68
CA LEU A 74 13.20 6.85 -0.36
C LEU A 74 12.09 7.39 0.54
N THR A 75 11.69 6.59 1.52
CA THR A 75 10.66 6.93 2.50
C THR A 75 11.31 7.05 3.87
N ASN A 76 11.38 8.27 4.40
CA ASN A 76 11.97 8.56 5.71
C ASN A 76 10.88 8.77 6.77
N ILE A 77 10.42 7.66 7.35
CA ILE A 77 9.43 7.64 8.44
C ILE A 77 10.05 7.66 9.84
N ASN A 78 11.38 7.55 9.95
CA ASN A 78 12.09 7.57 11.25
C ASN A 78 12.93 8.84 11.45
N GLN A 79 12.99 9.71 10.44
CA GLN A 79 13.76 10.94 10.48
C GLN A 79 12.92 12.07 9.92
N HIS A 80 12.79 13.15 10.68
CA HIS A 80 12.15 14.36 10.18
C HIS A 80 13.17 15.22 9.43
N MET A 81 12.77 15.75 8.28
CA MET A 81 13.60 16.64 7.47
C MET A 81 12.88 17.96 7.22
N GLN A 82 13.65 19.04 7.05
CA GLN A 82 13.18 20.37 6.70
C GLN A 82 14.20 21.09 5.81
N GLY A 83 13.71 21.96 4.93
CA GLY A 83 14.52 22.77 4.03
C GLY A 83 15.00 21.99 2.81
N ASN A 84 16.04 22.52 2.16
CA ASN A 84 16.57 21.95 0.92
C ASN A 84 17.30 20.63 1.18
N ARG A 85 16.97 19.60 0.40
CA ARG A 85 17.57 18.27 0.47
C ARG A 85 17.78 17.72 -0.93
N THR A 86 18.78 16.86 -1.07
CA THR A 86 19.10 16.21 -2.33
C THR A 86 19.10 14.71 -2.13
N PHE A 87 18.45 14.00 -3.04
CA PHE A 87 18.31 12.55 -3.04
C PHE A 87 18.90 11.99 -4.32
N VAL A 88 19.63 10.89 -4.23
CA VAL A 88 20.23 10.21 -5.40
C VAL A 88 19.60 8.84 -5.54
N PHE A 89 19.01 8.60 -6.70
CA PHE A 89 18.41 7.32 -7.09
C PHE A 89 19.31 6.63 -8.10
N ASN A 90 19.47 5.32 -7.98
CA ASN A 90 20.33 4.50 -8.85
C ASN A 90 19.44 3.54 -9.63
N LEU A 91 19.19 3.86 -10.90
CA LEU A 91 18.23 3.18 -11.74
C LEU A 91 18.94 2.31 -12.79
N THR A 92 18.24 1.29 -13.26
CA THR A 92 18.63 0.50 -14.43
C THR A 92 17.68 0.82 -15.58
N ALA A 93 18.23 1.24 -16.72
CA ALA A 93 17.45 1.57 -17.91
C ALA A 93 16.66 0.34 -18.41
N PRO A 94 15.39 0.49 -18.83
CA PRO A 94 14.64 -0.63 -19.39
C PRO A 94 15.31 -1.15 -20.67
N LEU A 95 15.04 -2.41 -21.01
CA LEU A 95 15.63 -3.08 -22.17
C LEU A 95 14.95 -2.71 -23.49
N ASN A 96 13.83 -2.00 -23.43
CA ASN A 96 12.99 -1.63 -24.57
C ASN A 96 12.56 -0.15 -24.48
N GLY A 97 11.97 0.33 -25.57
CA GLY A 97 11.52 1.71 -25.69
C GLY A 97 12.56 2.64 -26.33
N LYS A 98 12.08 3.76 -26.87
CA LYS A 98 12.94 4.83 -27.43
C LYS A 98 13.11 5.98 -26.44
N VAL A 99 12.06 6.31 -25.70
CA VAL A 99 12.06 7.37 -24.70
C VAL A 99 11.45 6.81 -23.44
N TRP A 100 12.13 7.00 -22.32
CA TRP A 100 11.64 6.65 -21.00
C TRP A 100 11.13 7.91 -20.30
N ASN A 101 9.82 7.98 -20.07
CA ASN A 101 9.18 9.13 -19.43
C ASN A 101 9.07 8.87 -17.93
N LEU A 102 9.67 9.76 -17.14
CA LEU A 102 9.77 9.63 -15.71
C LEU A 102 9.23 10.88 -15.00
N THR A 103 8.87 10.72 -13.74
CA THR A 103 8.43 11.79 -12.86
C THR A 103 9.17 11.71 -11.54
N ALA A 104 9.90 12.76 -11.16
CA ALA A 104 10.41 12.91 -9.80
C ALA A 104 9.33 13.54 -8.93
N THR A 105 9.16 13.06 -7.71
CA THR A 105 8.08 13.52 -6.81
C THR A 105 8.57 13.60 -5.37
N ALA A 106 8.05 14.57 -4.62
CA ALA A 106 8.34 14.76 -3.21
C ALA A 106 7.05 15.00 -2.42
N ARG A 107 6.87 14.22 -1.35
CA ARG A 107 5.78 14.33 -0.39
C ARG A 107 6.32 14.47 1.02
N ALA A 108 5.53 15.05 1.91
CA ALA A 108 5.75 14.94 3.34
C ALA A 108 4.48 14.45 4.04
N TRP A 109 4.64 13.77 5.17
CA TRP A 109 3.51 13.35 5.99
C TRP A 109 2.91 14.57 6.65
N ASP A 110 1.61 14.78 6.53
CA ASP A 110 0.95 15.93 7.14
C ASP A 110 -0.48 15.63 7.57
N GLU A 111 -1.02 16.50 8.42
CA GLU A 111 -2.41 16.59 8.82
C GLU A 111 -2.93 18.01 8.54
N PRO A 112 -3.22 18.35 7.27
CA PRO A 112 -3.85 19.64 6.96
C PRO A 112 -5.19 19.74 7.71
N ARG A 113 -5.56 20.93 8.20
CA ARG A 113 -6.77 21.15 9.03
C ARG A 113 -8.08 20.54 8.51
N TRP A 114 -8.18 20.26 7.21
CA TRP A 114 -9.39 19.79 6.54
C TRP A 114 -9.21 18.48 5.76
N GLN A 115 -8.08 17.81 5.93
CA GLN A 115 -7.78 16.55 5.23
C GLN A 115 -7.28 15.48 6.20
N PRO A 116 -7.57 14.20 5.92
CA PRO A 116 -7.07 13.11 6.73
C PRO A 116 -5.54 13.06 6.76
N ARG A 117 -4.94 12.46 7.78
CA ARG A 117 -3.49 12.24 7.83
C ARG A 117 -3.01 11.42 6.62
N GLY A 118 -1.94 11.88 5.97
CA GLY A 118 -1.43 11.22 4.77
C GLY A 118 -0.18 11.88 4.19
N TRP A 119 0.28 11.35 3.06
CA TRP A 119 1.37 11.93 2.27
C TRP A 119 0.87 13.02 1.33
N TYR A 120 1.40 14.23 1.48
CA TYR A 120 1.00 15.42 0.73
C TYR A 120 2.17 16.09 0.01
N SER A 121 1.88 16.71 -1.12
CA SER A 121 2.83 17.45 -1.96
C SER A 121 2.25 18.78 -2.40
N ASP A 122 3.12 19.70 -2.80
CA ASP A 122 2.71 20.90 -3.53
C ASP A 122 1.98 20.53 -4.84
N SER A 123 0.86 21.19 -5.13
CA SER A 123 0.02 20.87 -6.30
C SER A 123 0.65 21.22 -7.64
N GLU A 124 1.58 22.19 -7.67
CA GLU A 124 2.23 22.67 -8.90
C GLU A 124 3.63 22.10 -9.06
N ARG A 125 4.35 21.95 -7.95
CA ARG A 125 5.78 21.60 -7.91
C ARG A 125 6.07 20.34 -7.08
N GLY A 126 5.04 19.64 -6.63
CA GLY A 126 5.19 18.35 -5.95
C GLY A 126 5.82 17.28 -6.84
N ALA A 127 5.71 17.45 -8.16
CA ALA A 127 6.23 16.52 -9.15
C ALA A 127 6.83 17.25 -10.37
N VAL A 128 7.96 16.74 -10.88
CA VAL A 128 8.65 17.24 -12.07
C VAL A 128 8.85 16.10 -13.05
N LYS A 129 8.31 16.26 -14.26
CA LYS A 129 8.46 15.29 -15.36
C LYS A 129 9.80 15.48 -16.07
N PHE A 130 10.41 14.37 -16.48
CA PHE A 130 11.61 14.34 -17.29
C PHE A 130 11.63 13.12 -18.20
N SER A 131 12.46 13.16 -19.25
CA SER A 131 12.52 12.08 -20.23
C SER A 131 13.97 11.74 -20.57
N ILE A 132 14.24 10.45 -20.72
CA ILE A 132 15.56 9.95 -21.10
C ILE A 132 15.45 9.22 -22.44
N GLN A 133 16.33 9.55 -23.37
CA GLN A 133 16.43 8.85 -24.65
C GLN A 133 17.21 7.54 -24.44
N LEU A 134 16.62 6.42 -24.86
CA LEU A 134 17.21 5.10 -24.77
C LEU A 134 17.90 4.72 -26.08
N ILE A 135 19.13 4.20 -25.97
CA ILE A 135 19.97 3.76 -27.08
C ILE A 135 20.09 2.23 -27.06
N GLY A 136 19.96 1.59 -28.21
CA GLY A 136 20.13 0.13 -28.34
C GLY A 136 18.92 -0.70 -27.91
N ALA A 137 17.71 -0.13 -28.04
CA ALA A 137 16.45 -0.79 -27.71
C ALA A 137 16.35 -2.19 -28.34
N LYS A 138 16.14 -3.20 -27.49
CA LYS A 138 15.83 -4.55 -27.93
C LYS A 138 14.31 -4.70 -28.03
N ASN A 139 13.85 -5.51 -28.99
CA ASN A 139 12.46 -5.96 -29.04
C ASN A 139 12.23 -6.98 -27.93
N VAL A 140 12.11 -6.52 -26.69
CA VAL A 140 11.67 -7.32 -25.55
C VAL A 140 10.20 -7.00 -25.31
N THR A 141 9.38 -8.05 -25.22
CA THR A 141 7.98 -7.94 -24.80
C THR A 141 7.91 -7.19 -23.47
N ALA A 142 7.16 -6.10 -23.43
CA ALA A 142 6.95 -5.32 -22.21
C ALA A 142 6.42 -6.22 -21.10
N GLU A 143 6.87 -5.97 -19.86
CA GLU A 143 6.25 -6.58 -18.70
C GLU A 143 4.76 -6.22 -18.69
N ASN A 144 3.91 -7.22 -18.53
CA ASN A 144 2.46 -7.05 -18.65
C ASN A 144 1.93 -6.43 -17.34
N ARG A 145 2.03 -5.10 -17.21
CA ARG A 145 1.54 -4.34 -16.05
C ARG A 145 0.03 -4.05 -16.17
N VAL A 146 -0.79 -5.11 -16.23
CA VAL A 146 -2.24 -4.96 -16.43
C VAL A 146 -2.91 -4.58 -15.12
N LYS A 147 -3.32 -3.31 -15.00
CA LYS A 147 -4.25 -2.83 -13.98
C LYS A 147 -5.66 -2.75 -14.56
N LYS A 148 -6.62 -3.39 -13.91
CA LYS A 148 -8.05 -3.31 -14.21
C LYS A 148 -8.76 -2.57 -13.08
N LEU A 149 -9.74 -1.76 -13.43
CA LEU A 149 -10.66 -1.20 -12.45
C LEU A 149 -11.72 -2.25 -12.11
N GLU A 150 -11.81 -2.62 -10.83
CA GLU A 150 -12.90 -3.47 -10.32
C GLU A 150 -13.88 -2.62 -9.53
N ARG A 151 -15.15 -2.73 -9.88
CA ARG A 151 -16.25 -2.11 -9.14
C ARG A 151 -16.97 -3.19 -8.37
N ILE A 152 -16.80 -3.19 -7.05
CA ILE A 152 -17.44 -4.17 -6.17
C ILE A 152 -18.55 -3.46 -5.40
N SER A 153 -19.76 -3.97 -5.52
CA SER A 153 -20.95 -3.40 -4.90
C SER A 153 -21.41 -4.29 -3.76
N SER A 154 -21.74 -3.68 -2.63
CA SER A 154 -22.46 -4.30 -1.53
C SER A 154 -23.86 -3.68 -1.42
N ALA A 155 -24.72 -4.22 -0.54
CA ALA A 155 -26.04 -3.64 -0.32
C ALA A 155 -26.02 -2.20 0.22
N ALA A 156 -24.91 -1.78 0.85
CA ALA A 156 -24.79 -0.49 1.52
C ALA A 156 -23.79 0.48 0.85
N SER A 157 -22.92 0.01 -0.03
CA SER A 157 -21.85 0.83 -0.62
C SER A 157 -21.28 0.26 -1.91
N ILE A 158 -20.68 1.13 -2.73
CA ILE A 158 -19.88 0.75 -3.89
C ILE A 158 -18.43 1.14 -3.61
N VAL A 159 -17.51 0.19 -3.80
CA VAL A 159 -16.08 0.42 -3.65
C VAL A 159 -15.35 0.13 -4.95
N TYR A 160 -14.49 1.05 -5.33
CA TYR A 160 -13.63 0.93 -6.50
C TYR A 160 -12.24 0.46 -6.08
N TRP A 161 -11.79 -0.62 -6.70
CA TRP A 161 -10.49 -1.23 -6.47
C TRP A 161 -9.64 -1.18 -7.73
N ASN A 162 -8.36 -0.87 -7.56
CA ASN A 162 -7.37 -1.22 -8.57
C ASN A 162 -7.03 -2.69 -8.45
N HIS A 163 -7.19 -3.44 -9.52
CA HIS A 163 -6.87 -4.86 -9.58
C HIS A 163 -5.68 -5.12 -10.50
N TRP A 164 -4.60 -5.58 -9.90
CA TRP A 164 -3.37 -5.94 -10.56
C TRP A 164 -3.46 -7.43 -10.83
N VAL A 165 -3.84 -7.79 -12.06
CA VAL A 165 -4.22 -9.16 -12.38
C VAL A 165 -2.97 -10.00 -12.65
N ASN A 166 -2.79 -11.07 -11.88
CA ASN A 166 -1.79 -12.09 -12.18
C ASN A 166 -2.47 -13.40 -12.58
N LYS A 167 -2.65 -13.61 -13.89
CA LYS A 167 -3.34 -14.78 -14.44
C LYS A 167 -2.66 -16.13 -14.13
N LYS A 168 -1.43 -16.11 -13.62
CA LYS A 168 -0.69 -17.31 -13.22
C LYS A 168 -0.91 -17.67 -11.75
N SER A 169 -1.65 -16.85 -11.01
CA SER A 169 -1.88 -17.01 -9.58
C SER A 169 -3.36 -17.25 -9.29
N ASP A 170 -3.63 -18.19 -8.40
CA ASP A 170 -4.94 -18.45 -7.81
C ASP A 170 -5.10 -17.78 -6.43
N VAL A 171 -4.18 -16.87 -6.10
CA VAL A 171 -4.17 -16.07 -4.87
C VAL A 171 -4.46 -14.62 -5.20
N CYS A 172 -5.38 -14.00 -4.45
CA CYS A 172 -5.62 -12.56 -4.48
C CYS A 172 -5.33 -11.92 -3.12
N VAL A 173 -4.51 -10.88 -3.10
CA VAL A 173 -4.26 -10.05 -1.92
C VAL A 173 -5.23 -8.87 -1.92
N ILE A 174 -5.94 -8.66 -0.82
CA ILE A 174 -6.66 -7.42 -0.53
C ILE A 174 -5.77 -6.60 0.39
N TRP A 175 -5.21 -5.51 -0.13
CA TRP A 175 -4.31 -4.63 0.61
C TRP A 175 -5.07 -3.50 1.31
N LEU A 176 -4.77 -3.31 2.59
CA LEU A 176 -5.24 -2.21 3.42
C LEU A 176 -4.03 -1.46 3.98
N GLY A 177 -3.84 -0.24 3.51
CA GLY A 177 -2.74 0.63 3.92
C GLY A 177 -2.91 1.20 5.34
N GLY A 178 -2.16 2.26 5.62
CA GLY A 178 -2.28 3.01 6.88
C GLY A 178 -3.62 3.76 7.00
N GLY A 179 -3.79 4.51 8.09
CA GLY A 179 -5.06 5.14 8.38
C GLY A 179 -5.07 5.98 9.64
N PHE A 180 -6.27 6.26 10.16
CA PHE A 180 -6.47 7.02 11.40
C PHE A 180 -7.82 6.71 12.04
N TYR A 181 -7.94 7.08 13.31
CA TYR A 181 -9.19 7.03 14.05
C TYR A 181 -10.01 8.31 13.85
N HIS A 182 -11.23 8.16 13.33
CA HIS A 182 -12.23 9.21 13.28
C HIS A 182 -13.61 8.58 13.18
N GLN A 183 -14.36 8.58 14.29
CA GLN A 183 -15.66 7.89 14.38
C GLN A 183 -15.59 6.39 14.01
N GLY A 184 -14.43 5.77 14.22
CA GLY A 184 -14.13 4.40 13.80
C GLY A 184 -12.77 4.29 13.13
N ILE A 185 -12.50 3.13 12.55
CA ILE A 185 -11.28 2.85 11.79
C ILE A 185 -11.45 3.36 10.37
N ASN A 186 -10.53 4.23 9.94
CA ASN A 186 -10.46 4.73 8.56
C ASN A 186 -9.17 4.25 7.93
N VAL A 187 -9.27 3.53 6.81
CA VAL A 187 -8.11 3.10 6.00
C VAL A 187 -7.98 4.04 4.82
N ASN A 188 -6.79 4.59 4.61
CA ASN A 188 -6.52 5.53 3.52
C ASN A 188 -6.63 4.87 2.13
N GLU A 189 -6.94 5.65 1.09
CA GLU A 189 -6.75 5.17 -0.28
C GLU A 189 -5.27 4.88 -0.58
N PHE A 190 -5.01 3.93 -1.48
CA PHE A 190 -3.66 3.45 -1.79
C PHE A 190 -2.70 4.55 -2.30
N GLN A 191 -3.23 5.61 -2.93
CA GLN A 191 -2.40 6.73 -3.39
C GLN A 191 -1.77 7.51 -2.23
N LYS A 192 -2.37 7.42 -1.03
CA LYS A 192 -1.87 8.04 0.21
C LYS A 192 -0.97 7.11 1.03
N ASP A 193 -0.63 5.92 0.54
CA ASP A 193 0.45 5.12 1.11
C ASP A 193 1.81 5.66 0.66
N SER A 194 2.87 5.37 1.42
CA SER A 194 4.24 5.78 1.09
C SER A 194 4.72 5.13 -0.21
N TYR A 195 5.73 5.71 -0.86
CA TYR A 195 6.25 5.13 -2.10
C TYR A 195 6.90 3.76 -1.87
N ASN A 196 7.58 3.54 -0.74
CA ASN A 196 8.09 2.22 -0.38
C ASN A 196 6.96 1.20 -0.15
N THR A 197 5.83 1.60 0.43
CA THR A 197 4.64 0.73 0.53
C THR A 197 4.07 0.41 -0.86
N ARG A 198 4.05 1.39 -1.77
CA ARG A 198 3.63 1.16 -3.15
C ARG A 198 4.57 0.22 -3.89
N LEU A 199 5.89 0.27 -3.66
CA LEU A 199 6.86 -0.71 -4.17
C LEU A 199 6.60 -2.11 -3.62
N PHE A 200 6.35 -2.24 -2.31
CA PHE A 200 6.00 -3.50 -1.67
C PHE A 200 4.79 -4.15 -2.35
N VAL A 201 3.72 -3.39 -2.56
CA VAL A 201 2.51 -3.87 -3.25
C VAL A 201 2.77 -4.18 -4.73
N GLN A 202 3.59 -3.37 -5.40
CA GLN A 202 4.04 -3.62 -6.77
C GLN A 202 4.77 -4.95 -6.91
N GLU A 203 5.66 -5.28 -5.98
CA GLU A 203 6.38 -6.54 -6.02
C GLU A 203 5.48 -7.74 -5.68
N LEU A 204 4.54 -7.60 -4.73
CA LEU A 204 3.53 -8.64 -4.48
C LEU A 204 2.72 -8.97 -5.74
N SER A 205 2.38 -7.95 -6.55
CA SER A 205 1.61 -8.15 -7.79
C SER A 205 2.32 -9.02 -8.84
N LYS A 206 3.65 -9.14 -8.75
CA LYS A 206 4.44 -10.03 -9.62
C LYS A 206 4.16 -11.51 -9.31
N SER A 207 3.69 -11.82 -8.11
CA SER A 207 3.40 -13.19 -7.64
C SER A 207 1.91 -13.49 -7.48
N PHE A 208 1.10 -12.48 -7.15
CA PHE A 208 -0.33 -12.63 -6.82
C PHE A 208 -1.20 -11.64 -7.56
N GLY A 209 -2.51 -11.92 -7.64
CA GLY A 209 -3.47 -10.85 -7.89
C GLY A 209 -3.49 -9.89 -6.70
N VAL A 210 -3.61 -8.58 -6.92
CA VAL A 210 -3.66 -7.60 -5.82
C VAL A 210 -4.75 -6.56 -6.03
N LEU A 211 -5.58 -6.36 -5.01
CA LEU A 211 -6.56 -5.30 -4.90
C LEU A 211 -6.06 -4.18 -3.98
N THR A 212 -6.12 -2.94 -4.46
CA THR A 212 -5.89 -1.74 -3.63
C THR A 212 -7.04 -0.76 -3.77
N SER A 213 -7.47 -0.15 -2.66
CA SER A 213 -8.61 0.76 -2.68
C SER A 213 -8.28 2.08 -3.36
N LEU A 214 -9.19 2.57 -4.21
CA LEU A 214 -9.11 3.90 -4.83
C LEU A 214 -9.68 5.02 -3.97
N GLN A 215 -10.28 4.66 -2.84
CA GLN A 215 -10.97 5.57 -1.94
C GLN A 215 -10.69 5.20 -0.47
N GLN A 216 -10.80 6.17 0.42
CA GLN A 216 -10.82 5.91 1.84
C GLN A 216 -11.94 4.94 2.21
N LEU A 217 -11.64 3.98 3.10
CA LEU A 217 -12.60 3.01 3.60
C LEU A 217 -12.93 3.31 5.06
N TYR A 218 -14.21 3.55 5.33
CA TYR A 218 -14.76 3.82 6.67
C TYR A 218 -15.30 2.52 7.26
N ASN A 219 -14.78 2.07 8.41
CA ASN A 219 -15.18 0.84 9.10
C ASN A 219 -15.34 -0.36 8.14
N PRO A 220 -14.26 -0.79 7.47
CA PRO A 220 -14.34 -1.56 6.24
C PRO A 220 -14.84 -3.00 6.38
N THR A 221 -15.02 -3.52 7.59
CA THR A 221 -15.41 -4.92 7.90
C THR A 221 -16.41 -5.51 6.90
N TYR A 222 -17.57 -4.86 6.69
CA TYR A 222 -18.58 -5.34 5.74
C TYR A 222 -18.05 -5.40 4.30
N VAL A 223 -17.41 -4.33 3.82
CA VAL A 223 -16.85 -4.24 2.46
C VAL A 223 -15.81 -5.34 2.20
N LEU A 224 -14.99 -5.68 3.20
CA LEU A 224 -13.93 -6.68 3.06
C LEU A 224 -14.50 -8.08 2.78
N ARG A 225 -15.62 -8.43 3.41
CA ARG A 225 -16.30 -9.71 3.18
C ARG A 225 -16.82 -9.85 1.75
N PHE A 226 -17.56 -8.84 1.25
CA PHE A 226 -18.04 -8.87 -0.14
C PHE A 226 -16.91 -8.86 -1.15
N THR A 227 -15.83 -8.12 -0.84
CA THR A 227 -14.63 -8.09 -1.70
C THR A 227 -14.00 -9.48 -1.78
N ARG A 228 -13.89 -10.20 -0.65
CA ARG A 228 -13.42 -11.59 -0.64
C ARG A 228 -14.30 -12.48 -1.50
N ASP A 229 -15.61 -12.45 -1.29
CA ASP A 229 -16.55 -13.33 -1.99
C ASP A 229 -16.54 -13.07 -3.50
N ALA A 230 -16.55 -11.80 -3.92
CA ALA A 230 -16.42 -11.43 -5.33
C ALA A 230 -15.11 -11.94 -5.96
N MET A 231 -14.00 -11.93 -5.21
CA MET A 231 -12.73 -12.47 -5.70
C MET A 231 -12.74 -14.00 -5.81
N LYS A 232 -13.37 -14.68 -4.85
CA LYS A 232 -13.57 -16.15 -4.90
C LYS A 232 -14.43 -16.53 -6.11
N GLU A 233 -15.53 -15.82 -6.32
CA GLU A 233 -16.41 -15.99 -7.49
C GLU A 233 -15.69 -15.72 -8.82
N SER A 234 -14.72 -14.80 -8.82
CA SER A 234 -13.86 -14.51 -9.97
C SER A 234 -12.78 -15.57 -10.24
N GLY A 235 -12.73 -16.65 -9.44
CA GLY A 235 -11.86 -17.80 -9.65
C GLY A 235 -10.62 -17.87 -8.78
N TYR A 236 -10.40 -16.92 -7.86
CA TYR A 236 -9.32 -17.02 -6.87
C TYR A 236 -9.64 -18.10 -5.85
N LYS A 237 -8.69 -19.00 -5.57
CA LYS A 237 -8.84 -20.07 -4.57
C LYS A 237 -8.49 -19.60 -3.18
N TYR A 238 -7.54 -18.69 -3.04
CA TYR A 238 -7.09 -18.14 -1.77
C TYR A 238 -7.18 -16.62 -1.80
N VAL A 239 -7.70 -16.04 -0.71
CA VAL A 239 -7.67 -14.60 -0.50
C VAL A 239 -6.75 -14.31 0.69
N VAL A 240 -5.86 -13.36 0.50
CA VAL A 240 -4.99 -12.84 1.56
C VAL A 240 -5.53 -11.48 1.96
N LEU A 241 -6.08 -11.36 3.15
CA LEU A 241 -6.47 -10.07 3.71
C LEU A 241 -5.27 -9.51 4.48
N MET A 242 -4.68 -8.44 3.93
CA MET A 242 -3.40 -7.89 4.39
C MET A 242 -3.57 -6.45 4.83
N GLY A 243 -3.14 -6.14 6.04
CA GLY A 243 -3.29 -4.80 6.61
C GLY A 243 -2.03 -4.28 7.27
N TYR A 244 -1.71 -3.02 6.99
CA TYR A 244 -0.60 -2.29 7.58
C TYR A 244 -1.06 -1.27 8.61
N SER A 245 -0.51 -1.33 9.82
CA SER A 245 -0.82 -0.39 10.91
C SER A 245 -2.35 -0.37 11.17
N MET A 246 -3.02 0.77 10.99
CA MET A 246 -4.48 0.89 11.06
C MET A 246 -5.24 -0.06 10.11
N GLY A 247 -4.69 -0.35 8.93
CA GLY A 247 -5.24 -1.37 8.03
C GLY A 247 -5.20 -2.75 8.66
N GLY A 248 -4.17 -3.05 9.47
CA GLY A 248 -4.07 -4.29 10.23
C GLY A 248 -5.11 -4.41 11.33
N GLU A 249 -5.47 -3.32 12.00
CA GLU A 249 -6.60 -3.31 12.94
C GLU A 249 -7.93 -3.53 12.22
N ALA A 250 -8.11 -3.00 11.01
CA ALA A 250 -9.27 -3.31 10.17
C ALA A 250 -9.35 -4.79 9.78
N VAL A 251 -8.19 -5.43 9.48
CA VAL A 251 -8.11 -6.88 9.29
C VAL A 251 -8.58 -7.59 10.55
N GLU A 252 -8.07 -7.19 11.73
CA GLU A 252 -8.40 -7.81 13.01
C GLU A 252 -9.91 -7.77 13.26
N LEU A 253 -10.53 -6.60 13.06
CA LEU A 253 -11.98 -6.42 13.19
C LEU A 253 -12.76 -7.43 12.33
N GLU A 254 -12.35 -7.65 11.08
CA GLU A 254 -13.05 -8.59 10.19
C GLU A 254 -12.79 -10.06 10.53
N VAL A 255 -11.53 -10.46 10.71
CA VAL A 255 -11.18 -11.89 10.81
C VAL A 255 -11.30 -12.45 12.24
N VAL A 256 -11.37 -11.59 13.25
CA VAL A 256 -11.53 -11.99 14.66
C VAL A 256 -12.95 -11.72 15.18
N TYR A 257 -13.50 -10.54 14.90
CA TYR A 257 -14.78 -10.09 15.48
C TYR A 257 -15.95 -10.12 14.49
N GLY A 258 -15.65 -10.08 13.19
CA GLY A 258 -16.62 -10.17 12.11
C GLY A 258 -17.07 -11.61 11.85
N ASP A 259 -16.62 -12.19 10.75
CA ASP A 259 -17.04 -13.53 10.29
C ASP A 259 -15.85 -14.46 10.18
N SER A 260 -15.24 -14.76 11.32
CA SER A 260 -14.01 -15.53 11.38
C SER A 260 -14.09 -16.89 10.67
N GLU A 261 -15.24 -17.58 10.76
CA GLU A 261 -15.44 -18.90 10.13
C GLU A 261 -15.31 -18.86 8.60
N SER A 262 -15.83 -17.81 7.97
CA SER A 262 -15.72 -17.65 6.52
C SER A 262 -14.27 -17.45 6.02
N TRP A 263 -13.35 -17.06 6.90
CA TRP A 263 -11.92 -16.87 6.58
C TRP A 263 -11.04 -18.09 6.87
N LYS A 264 -11.60 -19.22 7.33
CA LYS A 264 -10.84 -20.40 7.81
C LYS A 264 -9.82 -20.97 6.81
N SER A 265 -10.09 -20.89 5.51
CA SER A 265 -9.18 -21.39 4.46
C SER A 265 -8.22 -20.32 3.91
N ASP A 266 -8.46 -19.06 4.29
CA ASP A 266 -7.77 -17.89 3.78
C ASP A 266 -6.64 -17.46 4.72
N ILE A 267 -5.99 -16.34 4.39
CA ILE A 267 -4.79 -15.87 5.07
C ILE A 267 -5.01 -14.44 5.56
N ALA A 268 -4.76 -14.22 6.84
CA ALA A 268 -4.68 -12.90 7.45
C ALA A 268 -3.20 -12.52 7.64
N VAL A 269 -2.79 -11.40 7.07
CA VAL A 269 -1.44 -10.84 7.23
C VAL A 269 -1.54 -9.51 7.95
N PHE A 270 -0.89 -9.42 9.09
CA PHE A 270 -0.81 -8.19 9.90
C PHE A 270 0.59 -7.64 9.82
N VAL A 271 0.70 -6.39 9.38
CA VAL A 271 1.96 -5.69 9.26
C VAL A 271 2.00 -4.57 10.29
N THR A 272 2.93 -4.68 11.23
CA THR A 272 3.16 -3.68 12.30
C THR A 272 1.88 -3.19 12.98
N THR A 273 0.98 -4.12 13.27
CA THR A 273 -0.27 -3.89 13.99
C THR A 273 -0.04 -3.92 15.49
N ASN A 274 -0.68 -2.99 16.21
CA ASN A 274 -0.75 -3.06 17.66
C ASN A 274 -2.05 -3.74 18.09
N PHE A 275 -1.96 -4.85 18.82
CA PHE A 275 -3.14 -5.59 19.26
C PHE A 275 -3.56 -5.16 20.66
N ASN A 276 -4.69 -4.46 20.76
CA ASN A 276 -5.19 -3.94 22.04
C ASN A 276 -5.78 -5.03 22.94
N ILE A 277 -6.33 -6.11 22.37
CA ILE A 277 -6.93 -7.22 23.14
C ILE A 277 -6.45 -8.57 22.59
N PRO A 278 -5.17 -8.94 22.82
CA PRO A 278 -4.59 -10.16 22.26
C PRO A 278 -5.30 -11.46 22.67
N SER A 279 -6.09 -11.45 23.75
CA SER A 279 -6.85 -12.61 24.22
C SER A 279 -7.94 -13.07 23.25
N TYR A 280 -8.45 -12.16 22.39
CA TYR A 280 -9.45 -12.52 21.39
C TYR A 280 -8.88 -13.23 20.16
N ALA A 281 -7.56 -13.33 20.02
CA ALA A 281 -6.92 -14.08 18.94
C ALA A 281 -7.38 -15.54 18.84
N SER A 282 -7.87 -16.12 19.95
CA SER A 282 -8.49 -17.46 19.96
C SER A 282 -9.72 -17.58 19.06
N LYS A 283 -10.38 -16.48 18.69
CA LYS A 283 -11.51 -16.47 17.74
C LYS A 283 -11.07 -16.53 16.28
N LEU A 284 -9.80 -16.21 15.99
CA LEU A 284 -9.25 -16.26 14.64
C LEU A 284 -9.32 -17.68 14.08
N ARG A 285 -9.69 -17.79 12.80
CA ARG A 285 -9.70 -19.05 12.04
C ARG A 285 -8.80 -19.02 10.81
N ALA A 286 -8.53 -17.83 10.26
CA ALA A 286 -7.63 -17.66 9.12
C ALA A 286 -6.20 -18.08 9.47
N ASN A 287 -5.42 -18.49 8.47
CA ASN A 287 -3.97 -18.66 8.63
C ASN A 287 -3.33 -17.31 8.92
N LEU A 288 -2.35 -17.27 9.84
CA LEU A 288 -1.89 -16.02 10.44
C LEU A 288 -0.42 -15.74 10.12
N PHE A 289 -0.14 -14.60 9.50
CA PHE A 289 1.23 -14.11 9.38
C PHE A 289 1.37 -12.74 10.02
N LEU A 290 2.35 -12.61 10.91
CA LEU A 290 2.71 -11.34 11.52
C LEU A 290 4.06 -10.86 10.98
N LEU A 291 4.12 -9.62 10.52
CA LEU A 291 5.33 -9.03 9.95
C LEU A 291 5.66 -7.71 10.66
N TYR A 292 6.85 -7.62 11.23
CA TYR A 292 7.35 -6.43 11.91
C TYR A 292 8.77 -6.08 11.47
N GLY A 293 9.15 -4.82 11.60
CA GLY A 293 10.56 -4.42 11.58
C GLY A 293 11.23 -4.68 12.93
N SER A 294 12.53 -4.98 12.93
CA SER A 294 13.28 -5.21 14.19
C SER A 294 13.47 -3.95 15.03
N GLU A 295 13.47 -2.78 14.39
CA GLU A 295 13.61 -1.47 15.03
C GLU A 295 12.25 -0.83 15.36
N MET A 296 11.16 -1.59 15.24
CA MET A 296 9.83 -1.13 15.65
C MET A 296 9.75 -1.04 17.17
N ASP A 297 8.86 -0.16 17.66
CA ASP A 297 8.54 -0.08 19.10
C ASP A 297 8.25 -1.49 19.68
N GLU A 298 8.95 -1.80 20.78
CA GLU A 298 8.89 -3.11 21.41
C GLU A 298 7.45 -3.50 21.81
N GLN A 299 6.60 -2.53 22.17
CA GLN A 299 5.21 -2.79 22.55
C GLN A 299 4.41 -3.42 21.39
N PHE A 300 4.64 -2.99 20.15
CA PHE A 300 3.99 -3.58 18.98
C PHE A 300 4.45 -5.03 18.76
N ILE A 301 5.74 -5.29 18.91
CA ILE A 301 6.31 -6.63 18.74
C ILE A 301 5.79 -7.56 19.84
N LEU A 302 5.73 -7.08 21.08
CA LEU A 302 5.22 -7.84 22.22
C LEU A 302 3.73 -8.15 22.08
N SER A 303 2.90 -7.18 21.68
CA SER A 303 1.46 -7.41 21.46
C SER A 303 1.23 -8.41 20.33
N GLY A 304 2.01 -8.33 19.24
CA GLY A 304 2.00 -9.32 18.17
C GLY A 304 2.36 -10.73 18.62
N LYS A 305 3.44 -10.89 19.40
CA LYS A 305 3.84 -12.19 19.96
C LYS A 305 2.76 -12.78 20.86
N GLN A 306 2.13 -11.97 21.70
CA GLN A 306 1.01 -12.40 22.56
C GLN A 306 -0.20 -12.83 21.72
N PHE A 307 -0.56 -12.05 20.69
CA PHE A 307 -1.64 -12.37 19.76
C PHE A 307 -1.39 -13.71 19.04
N LEU A 308 -0.16 -13.92 18.52
CA LEU A 308 0.25 -15.18 17.90
C LEU A 308 0.13 -16.37 18.85
N GLY A 309 0.55 -16.20 20.11
CA GLY A 309 0.44 -17.22 21.16
C GLY A 309 -1.02 -17.62 21.42
N ASN A 310 -1.91 -16.64 21.51
CA ASN A 310 -3.32 -16.83 21.80
C ASN A 310 -4.16 -17.33 20.61
N ALA A 311 -3.66 -17.23 19.38
CA ALA A 311 -4.30 -17.74 18.17
C ALA A 311 -4.24 -19.29 18.10
N THR A 312 -4.99 -19.96 18.97
CA THR A 312 -4.95 -21.43 19.14
C THR A 312 -5.73 -22.21 18.07
N ASN A 313 -6.69 -21.56 17.40
CA ASN A 313 -7.55 -22.19 16.39
C ASN A 313 -7.05 -21.99 14.95
N VAL A 314 -5.81 -21.53 14.80
CA VAL A 314 -5.17 -21.27 13.51
C VAL A 314 -4.31 -22.45 13.09
N ARG A 315 -4.48 -22.93 11.86
CA ARG A 315 -3.73 -24.08 11.34
C ARG A 315 -2.26 -23.75 11.06
N TYR A 316 -2.01 -22.67 10.33
CA TYR A 316 -0.66 -22.20 10.02
C TYR A 316 -0.48 -20.79 10.55
N LYS A 317 0.55 -20.60 11.37
CA LYS A 317 0.90 -19.28 11.91
C LYS A 317 2.40 -19.07 11.99
N ASP A 318 2.86 -17.86 11.68
CA ASP A 318 4.27 -17.48 11.78
C ASP A 318 4.42 -15.98 12.07
N LEU A 319 5.58 -15.60 12.62
CA LEU A 319 5.97 -14.21 12.86
C LEU A 319 7.36 -13.96 12.30
N LYS A 320 7.50 -12.91 11.51
CA LYS A 320 8.78 -12.49 10.95
C LYS A 320 9.17 -11.08 11.40
N LEU A 321 10.40 -10.96 11.87
CA LEU A 321 11.08 -9.68 12.08
C LEU A 321 12.04 -9.42 10.91
N ILE A 322 11.93 -8.26 10.27
CA ILE A 322 12.83 -7.80 9.21
C ILE A 322 13.90 -6.90 9.82
N GLY A 323 15.15 -7.38 9.83
CA GLY A 323 16.27 -6.70 10.49
C GLY A 323 16.60 -5.34 9.88
N GLY A 324 16.75 -4.31 10.71
CA GLY A 324 17.12 -2.95 10.30
C GLY A 324 15.97 -2.13 9.71
N THR A 325 14.73 -2.57 9.87
CA THR A 325 13.51 -1.86 9.44
C THR A 325 12.65 -1.53 10.65
N ALA A 326 11.78 -0.51 10.56
CA ALA A 326 10.99 -0.02 11.69
C ALA A 326 9.48 -0.19 11.45
N HIS A 327 8.71 0.91 11.49
CA HIS A 327 7.26 0.86 11.31
C HIS A 327 6.83 0.36 9.94
N GLU A 328 7.59 0.61 8.88
CA GLU A 328 7.41 -0.06 7.59
C GLU A 328 8.48 -1.14 7.44
N PRO A 329 8.14 -2.45 7.48
CA PRO A 329 9.13 -3.54 7.46
C PRO A 329 9.82 -3.73 6.11
N TRP A 330 9.48 -2.93 5.11
CA TRP A 330 10.11 -2.83 3.79
C TRP A 330 10.90 -1.52 3.63
N THR A 331 11.14 -0.77 4.70
CA THR A 331 11.86 0.50 4.69
C THR A 331 13.01 0.44 5.69
N LEU A 332 14.25 0.52 5.20
CA LEU A 332 15.45 0.52 6.05
C LEU A 332 15.42 1.73 6.97
N ALA A 333 15.49 1.50 8.29
CA ALA A 333 15.27 2.54 9.28
C ALA A 333 16.31 3.67 9.21
N ARG A 334 17.53 3.32 8.80
CA ARG A 334 18.67 4.24 8.72
C ARG A 334 18.67 5.11 7.45
N THR A 335 18.23 4.56 6.32
CA THR A 335 18.41 5.18 4.99
C THR A 335 17.10 5.57 4.31
N GLY A 336 15.97 5.00 4.74
CA GLY A 336 14.67 5.15 4.06
C GLY A 336 14.57 4.36 2.75
N GLU A 337 15.60 3.60 2.39
CA GLU A 337 15.61 2.77 1.19
C GLU A 337 14.63 1.60 1.31
N TYR A 338 14.04 1.24 0.17
CA TYR A 338 13.18 0.07 0.06
C TYR A 338 13.96 -1.23 0.26
N ASP A 339 13.34 -2.19 0.93
CA ASP A 339 13.88 -3.51 1.24
C ASP A 339 12.86 -4.62 0.90
N GLY A 340 13.19 -5.41 -0.13
CA GLY A 340 12.32 -6.48 -0.65
C GLY A 340 12.17 -7.71 0.25
N ARG A 341 12.94 -7.83 1.34
CA ARG A 341 12.88 -9.01 2.24
C ARG A 341 11.50 -9.22 2.86
N ALA A 342 10.74 -8.15 3.07
CA ALA A 342 9.36 -8.21 3.53
C ALA A 342 8.45 -8.95 2.52
N VAL A 343 8.58 -8.64 1.23
CA VAL A 343 7.81 -9.28 0.15
C VAL A 343 8.15 -10.76 0.06
N GLU A 344 9.45 -11.09 0.11
CA GLU A 344 9.91 -12.48 0.09
C GLU A 344 9.31 -13.30 1.25
N ALA A 345 9.26 -12.72 2.45
CA ALA A 345 8.70 -13.37 3.62
C ALA A 345 7.20 -13.65 3.46
N VAL A 346 6.44 -12.68 2.93
CA VAL A 346 5.01 -12.84 2.65
C VAL A 346 4.78 -13.91 1.59
N ILE A 347 5.49 -13.85 0.46
CA ILE A 347 5.35 -14.83 -0.62
C ILE A 347 5.63 -16.24 -0.07
N LYS A 348 6.72 -16.41 0.67
CA LYS A 348 7.10 -17.70 1.25
C LYS A 348 6.01 -18.26 2.17
N PHE A 349 5.41 -17.43 3.03
CA PHE A 349 4.34 -17.87 3.92
C PHE A 349 3.09 -18.28 3.15
N VAL A 350 2.64 -17.43 2.22
CA VAL A 350 1.45 -17.69 1.39
C VAL A 350 1.61 -18.99 0.59
N GLU A 351 2.78 -19.19 -0.02
CA GLU A 351 3.08 -20.39 -0.79
C GLU A 351 3.13 -21.66 0.07
N MET A 352 3.66 -21.57 1.29
CA MET A 352 3.64 -22.68 2.25
C MET A 352 2.21 -23.09 2.63
N VAL A 353 1.32 -22.12 2.88
CA VAL A 353 -0.09 -22.41 3.17
C VAL A 353 -0.76 -23.07 1.96
N ARG A 354 -0.54 -22.51 0.76
CA ARG A 354 -1.10 -23.02 -0.50
C ARG A 354 -0.65 -24.45 -0.81
N SER A 355 0.65 -24.74 -0.70
CA SER A 355 1.19 -26.07 -1.00
C SER A 355 0.66 -27.13 -0.04
N ASN A 356 0.53 -26.81 1.25
CA ASN A 356 0.10 -27.76 2.27
C ASN A 356 -1.42 -27.99 2.30
N ALA A 357 -2.21 -27.01 1.88
CA ALA A 357 -3.66 -27.19 1.68
C ALA A 357 -3.96 -28.25 0.61
N THR A 358 -3.15 -28.30 -0.45
CA THR A 358 -3.31 -29.25 -1.58
C THR A 358 -2.95 -30.69 -1.20
N THR A 359 -2.02 -30.89 -0.25
CA THR A 359 -1.63 -32.24 0.21
C THR A 359 -2.72 -32.92 1.05
N THR A 360 -3.59 -32.13 1.69
CA THR A 360 -4.64 -32.67 2.58
C THR A 360 -5.83 -33.25 1.80
N THR A 361 -5.98 -32.94 0.52
CA THR A 361 -7.04 -33.47 -0.36
C THR A 361 -6.68 -34.76 -1.07
N LYS A 362 -5.44 -35.28 -0.92
CA LYS A 362 -5.08 -36.64 -1.34
C LYS A 362 -5.42 -37.66 -0.24
N THR A 363 -6.69 -37.74 0.13
CA THR A 363 -7.18 -38.86 0.93
C THR A 363 -7.32 -40.06 0.00
N VAL A 364 -6.49 -41.06 0.27
CA VAL A 364 -6.53 -42.46 -0.17
C VAL A 364 -7.92 -42.88 -0.66
N THR A 365 -8.02 -43.21 -1.95
CA THR A 365 -9.18 -43.92 -2.51
C THR A 365 -9.36 -45.21 -1.71
N PRO A 366 -10.48 -45.40 -0.99
CA PRO A 366 -10.82 -46.70 -0.48
C PRO A 366 -11.14 -47.58 -1.69
N THR A 367 -10.33 -48.60 -1.91
CA THR A 367 -10.70 -49.71 -2.78
C THR A 367 -11.84 -50.45 -2.07
N THR A 368 -13.08 -50.10 -2.37
CA THR A 368 -14.23 -50.92 -2.02
C THR A 368 -15.02 -51.26 -3.27
N SER A 369 -15.00 -52.56 -3.52
CA SER A 369 -15.91 -53.31 -4.37
C SER A 369 -17.37 -52.87 -4.24
N VAL A 370 -18.02 -52.76 -5.40
CA VAL A 370 -19.46 -52.67 -5.61
C VAL A 370 -20.20 -53.78 -4.84
N PRO A 371 -21.33 -53.47 -4.17
CA PRO A 371 -22.60 -53.98 -4.68
C PRO A 371 -23.76 -52.96 -4.70
N THR A 372 -24.38 -52.87 -5.88
CA THR A 372 -25.81 -52.77 -6.20
C THR A 372 -26.78 -51.83 -5.45
N LEU A 373 -27.47 -51.04 -6.30
CA LEU A 373 -28.71 -50.30 -6.10
C LEU A 373 -29.77 -51.03 -5.25
N SER A 374 -30.44 -50.28 -4.37
CA SER A 374 -31.90 -50.33 -4.29
C SER A 374 -32.46 -48.92 -4.07
N GLN A 375 -33.55 -48.65 -4.78
CA GLN A 375 -34.36 -47.44 -4.73
C GLN A 375 -35.03 -47.30 -3.36
N HIS A 376 -35.14 -46.08 -2.83
CA HIS A 376 -36.37 -45.67 -2.13
C HIS A 376 -36.57 -44.15 -2.16
N HIS A 377 -37.83 -43.82 -2.39
CA HIS A 377 -38.50 -42.53 -2.52
C HIS A 377 -38.42 -41.58 -1.30
N GLN A 378 -38.57 -40.29 -1.64
CA GLN A 378 -39.44 -39.27 -1.01
C GLN A 378 -39.09 -38.57 0.32
N LEU A 379 -39.24 -37.23 0.23
CA LEU A 379 -39.72 -36.25 1.23
C LEU A 379 -38.78 -36.03 2.43
N TRP A 380 -38.41 -34.81 2.81
CA TRP A 380 -39.28 -33.75 3.30
C TRP A 380 -38.61 -32.35 3.23
N LEU A 381 -39.49 -31.33 3.22
CA LEU A 381 -39.38 -29.91 3.57
C LEU A 381 -38.02 -29.30 3.91
#